data_AF-N1RQ12-F1
#
_entry.id   AF-N1RQ12-F1
#
_cell.length_a   1.000
_cell.length_b   1.000
_cell.length_c   1.000
_cell.angle_alpha   90.00
_cell.angle_beta   90.00
_cell.angle_gamma   90.00
#
_symmetry.space_group_name_H-M   'P 1'
#
loop_
_entity.id
_entity.type
_entity.pdbx_description
1 polymer ?
#
loop_
_entity_poly.entity_id
_entity_poly.type
_entity_poly.pdbx_seq_one_letter_code
_entity_poly.pdbx_strand_id
1 'polypeptide(L)'
;MNLANKNSPALTTEESSSALQEAVGLSTAGFTGQNIPYQPPDNDIRRHWPLFGHPGSSTTISAINKRQAILNHLDDQAIFKKGDEDYQVHMKLQCKVGIELEKWASVGCQLCYVLDDTGLDHNLENCTAAGSKAAQRILSWLETLHLERCHADTKEEKNHWTEKYMSATGPDGFCENKPAIRKTIAALCTVDDQILGKALTSFVSKTYNTDLTLDSQATKWFEEKVPLEETWVPQLLLAFDLLVRAFEFLSCTAVGPGRDHGTYDSGPSGLSEAPTLHMSWGDSEEVREWKVVMDWWMGKCSFCAGRGVQGPQIEHTLRQCPRGGKQVLSSELAEGIYEEGFRARGGCRRCALPREVCQAWEQDTFGEWCFHPRVRCQYGSQAYDTAIGFFFCKSSRYRIELMESMSEEGLNDLDEESVAVWLGKKITVTGVEASEIMRQLRWWSQMVWKRTRVNSAGN
;
A
#
# COMPACT_ATOMS: atom_id res chain seq x y z
N MET A 1 61.35 32.44 -19.71
CA MET A 1 61.16 33.78 -20.30
C MET A 1 60.12 34.52 -19.46
N ASN A 2 60.62 35.49 -18.70
CA ASN A 2 60.02 36.71 -18.13
C ASN A 2 58.58 36.66 -17.59
N LEU A 3 58.41 36.68 -16.26
CA LEU A 3 58.27 37.88 -15.38
C LEU A 3 56.82 38.40 -15.41
N ALA A 4 56.11 38.74 -14.34
CA ALA A 4 56.32 38.70 -12.90
C ALA A 4 54.98 39.07 -12.23
N ASN A 5 54.79 38.67 -10.97
CA ASN A 5 54.31 39.48 -9.83
C ASN A 5 53.10 40.43 -10.01
N LYS A 6 52.22 40.62 -9.03
CA LYS A 6 51.96 40.06 -7.69
C LYS A 6 50.82 40.93 -7.10
N ASN A 7 50.13 40.38 -6.11
CA ASN A 7 49.58 41.06 -4.93
C ASN A 7 48.23 41.83 -5.03
N SER A 8 47.20 41.19 -4.48
CA SER A 8 46.18 41.74 -3.53
C SER A 8 46.85 42.44 -2.32
N PRO A 9 46.19 43.17 -1.36
CA PRO A 9 44.84 42.94 -0.81
C PRO A 9 44.01 44.15 -0.22
N ALA A 10 42.71 43.87 0.00
CA ALA A 10 41.80 44.11 1.16
C ALA A 10 41.72 45.40 2.04
N LEU A 11 40.48 45.60 2.58
CA LEU A 11 39.98 46.44 3.71
C LEU A 11 39.88 47.97 3.46
N THR A 12 38.88 48.79 3.87
CA THR A 12 37.92 48.79 5.01
C THR A 12 36.89 49.97 4.92
N THR A 13 35.75 49.83 5.63
CA THR A 13 34.93 50.82 6.42
C THR A 13 34.23 52.02 5.74
N GLU A 14 32.89 52.13 5.87
CA GLU A 14 32.11 53.11 6.70
C GLU A 14 32.08 54.53 6.09
N GLU A 15 31.07 55.41 6.13
CA GLU A 15 29.85 55.67 6.90
C GLU A 15 29.13 56.82 6.13
N SER A 16 27.81 56.77 5.86
CA SER A 16 26.74 57.54 6.53
C SER A 16 26.35 58.96 6.00
N SER A 17 25.03 59.25 6.13
CA SER A 17 24.36 60.57 6.28
C SER A 17 24.14 61.46 5.02
N SER A 18 23.07 62.24 4.83
CA SER A 18 21.68 62.38 5.33
C SER A 18 21.00 63.50 4.48
N ALA A 19 19.76 63.92 4.85
CA ALA A 19 18.98 65.12 4.48
C ALA A 19 17.78 64.82 3.53
N LEU A 20 16.49 65.13 3.79
CA LEU A 20 15.72 65.96 4.75
C LEU A 20 14.28 65.35 4.86
N GLN A 21 13.59 65.21 6.01
CA GLN A 21 12.76 66.20 6.77
C GLN A 21 11.82 67.04 5.87
N GLU A 22 10.51 67.27 6.09
CA GLU A 22 9.55 67.30 7.22
C GLU A 22 8.13 67.22 6.58
N ALA A 23 7.05 66.76 7.22
CA ALA A 23 6.24 67.61 8.09
C ALA A 23 5.20 66.81 8.91
N VAL A 24 5.06 67.24 10.16
CA VAL A 24 4.15 66.76 11.20
C VAL A 24 2.86 67.59 11.18
N GLY A 25 1.72 66.93 11.38
CA GLY A 25 0.45 67.56 11.73
C GLY A 25 -0.34 66.66 12.68
N LEU A 26 -0.23 66.93 13.98
CA LEU A 26 -0.98 66.29 15.07
C LEU A 26 -2.41 66.84 15.14
N SER A 27 -3.40 65.96 15.37
CA SER A 27 -4.59 66.29 16.16
C SER A 27 -5.11 65.05 16.88
N THR A 28 -5.36 65.20 18.17
CA THR A 28 -5.64 64.16 19.15
C THR A 28 -7.13 64.09 19.54
N ALA A 29 -7.61 62.85 19.64
CA ALA A 29 -8.55 62.29 20.61
C ALA A 29 -10.07 62.59 20.56
N GLY A 30 -10.84 61.50 20.57
CA GLY A 30 -12.27 61.44 20.91
C GLY A 30 -12.88 60.06 20.63
N PHE A 31 -12.69 59.09 21.53
CA PHE A 31 -13.32 57.76 21.49
C PHE A 31 -14.76 57.81 22.05
N THR A 32 -15.72 57.17 21.40
CA THR A 32 -16.79 56.34 22.00
C THR A 32 -17.47 55.54 20.89
N GLY A 33 -17.39 54.21 20.97
CA GLY A 33 -17.84 53.28 19.93
C GLY A 33 -19.22 52.68 20.19
N GLN A 34 -19.71 51.99 19.15
CA GLN A 34 -20.59 50.79 19.10
C GLN A 34 -21.15 50.71 17.65
N ASN A 35 -21.17 49.63 16.88
CA ASN A 35 -20.76 48.23 16.99
C ASN A 35 -20.60 47.71 15.55
N ILE A 36 -19.37 47.37 15.13
CA ILE A 36 -19.16 46.52 13.95
C ILE A 36 -18.81 45.14 14.51
N PRO A 37 -19.49 44.05 14.11
CA PRO A 37 -19.14 42.71 14.55
C PRO A 37 -17.67 42.48 14.22
N TYR A 38 -16.87 42.29 15.26
CA TYR A 38 -15.46 41.95 15.17
C TYR A 38 -15.38 40.56 14.54
N GLN A 39 -15.31 40.48 13.21
CA GLN A 39 -14.80 39.28 12.57
C GLN A 39 -13.31 39.22 12.90
N PRO A 40 -12.83 38.17 13.60
CA PRO A 40 -11.40 38.01 13.79
C PRO A 40 -10.76 37.90 12.39
N PRO A 41 -9.60 38.52 12.16
CA PRO A 41 -8.89 38.34 10.91
C PRO A 41 -8.67 36.83 10.71
N ASP A 42 -8.97 36.36 9.50
CA ASP A 42 -8.70 35.00 9.01
C ASP A 42 -7.17 34.81 8.93
N ASN A 43 -6.53 34.80 10.11
CA ASN A 43 -5.12 34.53 10.30
C ASN A 43 -4.94 33.02 10.27
N ASP A 44 -5.12 32.44 9.09
CA ASP A 44 -4.63 31.10 8.79
C ASP A 44 -3.11 31.20 8.65
N ILE A 45 -2.41 31.32 9.79
CA ILE A 45 -0.94 31.38 9.94
C ILE A 45 -0.26 30.25 9.16
N ARG A 46 -1.00 29.18 8.87
CA ARG A 46 -0.55 28.04 8.07
C ARG A 46 -0.33 28.36 6.61
N ARG A 47 -0.87 29.44 6.01
CA ARG A 47 -0.63 29.77 4.59
C ARG A 47 0.85 29.90 4.21
N HIS A 48 1.71 30.22 5.18
CA HIS A 48 3.17 30.33 4.99
C HIS A 48 3.96 29.10 5.45
N TRP A 49 3.31 28.04 5.95
CA TRP A 49 4.00 26.80 6.31
C TRP A 49 4.42 26.00 5.07
N PRO A 50 5.52 25.24 5.13
CA PRO A 50 5.90 24.31 4.07
C PRO A 50 4.77 23.34 3.74
N LEU A 51 4.58 23.01 2.45
CA LEU A 51 3.49 22.13 1.98
C LEU A 51 3.49 20.77 2.68
N PHE A 52 4.66 20.19 2.86
CA PHE A 52 4.85 18.87 3.46
C PHE A 52 5.36 18.93 4.92
N GLY A 53 5.44 20.13 5.50
CA GLY A 53 5.98 20.35 6.84
C GLY A 53 7.51 20.34 6.90
N HIS A 54 8.05 20.93 7.97
CA HIS A 54 9.49 21.01 8.21
C HIS A 54 9.95 19.81 9.07
N PRO A 55 11.00 19.06 8.68
CA PRO A 55 11.52 17.96 9.49
C PRO A 55 11.91 18.38 10.92
N GLY A 56 12.40 19.60 11.11
CA GLY A 56 12.75 20.12 12.43
C GLY A 56 11.55 20.45 13.34
N SER A 57 10.31 20.50 12.85
CA SER A 57 9.17 21.02 13.62
C SER A 57 8.40 20.00 14.46
N SER A 58 8.81 18.72 14.48
CA SER A 58 8.19 17.72 15.35
C SER A 58 8.48 18.04 16.82
N THR A 59 7.43 18.35 17.59
CA THR A 59 7.57 18.84 18.97
C THR A 59 7.67 17.73 20.01
N THR A 60 7.29 16.49 19.68
CA THR A 60 7.28 15.36 20.63
C THR A 60 8.30 14.29 20.28
N ILE A 61 8.94 13.71 21.31
CA ILE A 61 9.89 12.59 21.19
C ILE A 61 9.22 11.40 20.48
N SER A 62 7.94 11.15 20.75
CA SER A 62 7.16 10.10 20.08
C SER A 62 7.05 10.34 18.56
N ALA A 63 6.74 11.56 18.13
CA ALA A 63 6.65 11.88 16.70
C ALA A 63 8.02 11.80 16.00
N ILE A 64 9.10 12.17 16.69
CA ILE A 64 10.48 12.02 16.17
C ILE A 64 10.81 10.53 15.97
N ASN A 65 10.53 9.68 16.95
CA ASN A 65 10.78 8.24 16.87
C ASN A 65 9.94 7.56 15.78
N LYS A 66 8.64 7.92 15.68
CA LYS A 66 7.76 7.42 14.61
C LYS A 66 8.29 7.80 13.23
N ARG A 67 8.70 9.06 13.04
CA ARG A 67 9.32 9.48 11.77
C ARG A 67 10.59 8.69 11.46
N GLN A 68 11.47 8.48 12.45
CA GLN A 68 12.69 7.72 12.23
C GLN A 68 12.39 6.26 11.85
N ALA A 69 11.38 5.63 12.44
CA ALA A 69 10.94 4.30 12.08
C ALA A 69 10.42 4.22 10.63
N ILE A 70 9.66 5.22 10.18
CA ILE A 70 9.23 5.34 8.78
C ILE A 70 10.43 5.44 7.85
N LEU A 71 11.39 6.33 8.16
CA LEU A 71 12.58 6.51 7.33
C LEU A 71 13.40 5.23 7.20
N ASN A 72 13.59 4.49 8.30
CA ASN A 72 14.28 3.20 8.27
C ASN A 72 13.51 2.18 7.40
N HIS A 73 12.18 2.12 7.54
CA HIS A 73 11.34 1.23 6.71
C HIS A 73 11.43 1.54 5.22
N LEU A 74 11.45 2.83 4.85
CA LEU A 74 11.57 3.26 3.47
C LEU A 74 12.98 3.00 2.90
N ASP A 75 14.04 3.19 3.70
CA ASP A 75 15.42 2.90 3.31
C ASP A 75 15.62 1.39 3.03
N ASP A 76 15.05 0.51 3.87
CA ASP A 76 15.13 -0.96 3.70
C ASP A 76 14.41 -1.45 2.42
N GLN A 77 13.46 -0.68 1.91
CA GLN A 77 12.60 -1.00 0.76
C GLN A 77 13.10 -0.38 -0.55
N ALA A 78 14.31 0.19 -0.55
CA ALA A 78 14.97 0.94 -1.62
C ALA A 78 14.19 1.09 -2.95
N ILE A 79 13.77 2.33 -3.20
CA ILE A 79 13.11 2.83 -4.42
C ILE A 79 13.88 2.44 -5.68
N PHE A 80 13.16 2.34 -6.82
CA PHE A 80 13.68 2.23 -8.21
C PHE A 80 15.16 2.60 -8.30
N LYS A 81 16.04 1.60 -8.27
CA LYS A 81 17.48 1.86 -8.37
C LYS A 81 17.84 1.95 -9.84
N LYS A 82 18.81 2.81 -10.14
CA LYS A 82 19.43 2.83 -11.46
C LYS A 82 20.11 1.48 -11.71
N GLY A 83 19.56 0.70 -12.64
CA GLY A 83 19.99 -0.68 -12.93
C GLY A 83 19.09 -1.78 -12.34
N ASP A 84 17.92 -1.44 -11.78
CA ASP A 84 16.84 -2.43 -11.60
C ASP A 84 16.43 -2.97 -12.98
N GLU A 85 16.37 -4.29 -13.14
CA GLU A 85 15.93 -4.93 -14.39
C GLU A 85 14.50 -4.49 -14.74
N ASP A 86 14.23 -4.24 -16.02
CA ASP A 86 12.92 -3.86 -16.58
C ASP A 86 11.73 -4.62 -16.00
N TYR A 87 11.89 -5.92 -15.72
CA TYR A 87 10.86 -6.74 -15.09
C TYR A 87 10.51 -6.27 -13.66
N GLN A 88 11.50 -5.95 -12.82
CA GLN A 88 11.26 -5.48 -11.45
C GLN A 88 10.57 -4.12 -11.41
N VAL A 89 10.86 -3.28 -12.40
CA VAL A 89 10.22 -1.97 -12.60
C VAL A 89 8.76 -2.16 -13.01
N HIS A 90 8.51 -2.99 -14.03
CA HIS A 90 7.16 -3.28 -14.51
C HIS A 90 6.29 -3.89 -13.40
N MET A 91 6.86 -4.79 -12.62
CA MET A 91 6.25 -5.41 -11.44
C MET A 91 5.91 -4.41 -10.32
N LYS A 92 6.84 -3.51 -9.99
CA LYS A 92 6.58 -2.43 -9.01
C LYS A 92 5.47 -1.51 -9.49
N LEU A 93 5.46 -1.13 -10.77
CA LEU A 93 4.48 -0.19 -11.34
C LEU A 93 3.09 -0.80 -11.50
N GLN A 94 2.97 -1.98 -12.11
CA GLN A 94 1.68 -2.57 -12.43
C GLN A 94 1.04 -3.22 -11.18
N CYS A 95 1.82 -3.92 -10.36
CA CYS A 95 1.27 -4.76 -9.30
C CYS A 95 1.27 -4.09 -7.91
N LYS A 96 2.28 -3.26 -7.58
CA LYS A 96 2.31 -2.57 -6.28
C LYS A 96 1.61 -1.21 -6.39
N VAL A 97 2.06 -0.38 -7.32
CA VAL A 97 1.52 0.98 -7.48
C VAL A 97 0.13 0.97 -8.13
N GLY A 98 -0.08 0.18 -9.19
CA GLY A 98 -1.36 0.09 -9.88
C GLY A 98 -2.52 -0.37 -9.00
N ILE A 99 -2.30 -1.37 -8.13
CA ILE A 99 -3.35 -1.90 -7.24
C ILE A 99 -3.70 -0.91 -6.12
N GLU A 100 -2.69 -0.28 -5.50
CA GLU A 100 -2.96 0.77 -4.51
C GLU A 100 -3.70 1.93 -5.17
N LEU A 101 -3.32 2.31 -6.38
CA LEU A 101 -4.02 3.34 -7.13
C LEU A 101 -5.51 3.00 -7.36
N GLU A 102 -5.84 1.77 -7.75
CA GLU A 102 -7.26 1.34 -7.88
C GLU A 102 -8.02 1.43 -6.54
N LYS A 103 -7.40 0.97 -5.45
CA LYS A 103 -7.96 1.06 -4.10
C LYS A 103 -8.24 2.51 -3.72
N TRP A 104 -7.23 3.39 -3.82
CA TRP A 104 -7.32 4.80 -3.46
C TRP A 104 -8.23 5.62 -4.40
N ALA A 105 -8.38 5.21 -5.66
CA ALA A 105 -9.33 5.79 -6.60
C ALA A 105 -10.79 5.46 -6.24
N SER A 106 -11.04 4.28 -5.65
CA SER A 106 -12.38 3.88 -5.20
C SER A 106 -12.83 4.52 -3.88
N VAL A 107 -11.90 5.17 -3.16
CA VAL A 107 -12.17 5.89 -1.93
C VAL A 107 -12.82 7.24 -2.26
N GLY A 108 -14.02 7.50 -1.73
CA GLY A 108 -14.70 8.80 -1.93
C GLY A 108 -13.86 9.97 -1.43
N CYS A 109 -13.55 10.00 -0.13
CA CYS A 109 -12.65 10.99 0.47
C CYS A 109 -11.40 10.34 1.06
N GLN A 110 -10.24 10.57 0.43
CA GLN A 110 -8.95 10.00 0.85
C GLN A 110 -8.56 10.46 2.26
N LEU A 111 -8.91 11.69 2.65
CA LEU A 111 -8.63 12.19 4.01
C LEU A 111 -9.48 11.48 5.07
N CYS A 112 -10.79 11.34 4.84
CA CYS A 112 -11.67 10.62 5.77
C CYS A 112 -11.33 9.14 5.86
N TYR A 113 -10.92 8.52 4.75
CA TYR A 113 -10.43 7.14 4.75
C TYR A 113 -9.20 6.96 5.65
N VAL A 114 -8.26 7.90 5.60
CA VAL A 114 -7.07 7.87 6.46
C VAL A 114 -7.42 8.11 7.94
N LEU A 115 -8.47 8.87 8.22
CA LEU A 115 -8.95 9.15 9.57
C LEU A 115 -9.91 8.08 10.12
N ASP A 116 -10.08 6.95 9.43
CA ASP A 116 -11.04 5.87 9.73
C ASP A 116 -12.52 6.33 9.80
N ASP A 117 -12.84 7.49 9.22
CA ASP A 117 -14.21 8.03 9.13
C ASP A 117 -14.83 7.63 7.77
N THR A 118 -15.12 6.34 7.63
CA THR A 118 -15.41 5.68 6.33
C THR A 118 -16.84 5.87 5.80
N GLY A 119 -17.58 6.86 6.28
CA GLY A 119 -19.04 6.93 6.13
C GLY A 119 -19.63 8.08 5.31
N LEU A 120 -18.90 8.76 4.45
CA LEU A 120 -19.39 10.04 3.91
C LEU A 120 -19.33 10.16 2.38
N ASP A 121 -20.49 10.47 1.77
CA ASP A 121 -20.71 10.78 0.35
C ASP A 121 -20.11 12.14 -0.05
N HIS A 122 -18.80 12.29 0.07
CA HIS A 122 -18.09 13.49 -0.37
C HIS A 122 -16.66 13.19 -0.83
N ASN A 123 -16.06 14.14 -1.54
CA ASN A 123 -14.68 14.06 -2.02
C ASN A 123 -13.77 15.00 -1.22
N LEU A 124 -12.46 14.86 -1.38
CA LEU A 124 -11.45 15.69 -0.70
C LEU A 124 -11.66 17.20 -0.93
N GLU A 125 -12.11 17.59 -2.13
CA GLU A 125 -12.36 19.01 -2.46
C GLU A 125 -13.43 19.65 -1.57
N ASN A 126 -14.42 18.86 -1.12
CA ASN A 126 -15.54 19.32 -0.30
C ASN A 126 -15.47 18.83 1.14
N CYS A 127 -14.34 18.25 1.55
CA CYS A 127 -14.14 17.71 2.89
C CYS A 127 -14.04 18.82 3.93
N THR A 128 -14.68 18.61 5.09
CA THR A 128 -14.61 19.51 6.25
C THR A 128 -13.90 18.88 7.45
N ALA A 129 -13.30 17.69 7.28
CA ALA A 129 -12.57 17.00 8.35
C ALA A 129 -11.35 17.83 8.81
N ALA A 130 -10.82 17.51 9.99
CA ALA A 130 -9.59 18.12 10.47
C ALA A 130 -8.45 17.87 9.46
N GLY A 131 -7.72 18.93 9.08
CA GLY A 131 -6.67 18.84 8.05
C GLY A 131 -7.15 19.09 6.62
N SER A 132 -8.46 19.14 6.36
CA SER A 132 -9.04 19.36 5.01
C SER A 132 -8.50 20.60 4.29
N LYS A 133 -8.44 21.76 4.96
CA LYS A 133 -7.85 22.99 4.38
C LYS A 133 -6.40 22.81 3.95
N ALA A 134 -5.60 22.09 4.74
CA ALA A 134 -4.21 21.81 4.40
C ALA A 134 -4.14 20.85 3.21
N ALA A 135 -5.01 19.84 3.17
CA ALA A 135 -5.03 18.84 2.10
C ALA A 135 -5.47 19.49 0.78
N GLN A 136 -6.50 20.32 0.81
CA GLN A 136 -6.95 21.13 -0.33
C GLN A 136 -5.84 22.06 -0.84
N ARG A 137 -5.03 22.64 0.05
CA ARG A 137 -3.89 23.47 -0.36
C ARG A 137 -2.81 22.66 -1.08
N ILE A 138 -2.46 21.48 -0.57
CA ILE A 138 -1.50 20.57 -1.22
C ILE A 138 -2.07 20.08 -2.55
N LEU A 139 -3.35 19.71 -2.59
CA LEU A 139 -4.03 19.28 -3.82
C LEU A 139 -4.00 20.38 -4.89
N SER A 140 -4.38 21.62 -4.52
CA SER A 140 -4.34 22.76 -5.42
C SER A 140 -2.93 23.02 -5.95
N TRP A 141 -1.90 22.87 -5.11
CA TRP A 141 -0.51 22.95 -5.57
C TRP A 141 -0.14 21.81 -6.53
N LEU A 142 -0.49 20.56 -6.22
CA LEU A 142 -0.21 19.41 -7.08
C LEU A 142 -0.88 19.51 -8.46
N GLU A 143 -2.03 20.20 -8.55
CA GLU A 143 -2.74 20.49 -9.79
C GLU A 143 -2.02 21.51 -10.67
N THR A 144 -1.14 22.36 -10.10
CA THR A 144 -0.32 23.31 -10.87
C THR A 144 0.91 22.69 -11.54
N LEU A 145 1.26 21.44 -11.19
CA LEU A 145 2.46 20.77 -11.71
C LEU A 145 2.32 20.36 -13.18
N HIS A 146 3.35 20.67 -13.97
CA HIS A 146 3.47 20.35 -15.39
C HIS A 146 4.04 18.94 -15.58
N LEU A 147 3.18 17.95 -15.36
CA LEU A 147 3.53 16.54 -15.55
C LEU A 147 3.32 16.16 -17.02
N GLU A 148 4.39 16.25 -17.84
CA GLU A 148 4.40 15.75 -19.23
C GLU A 148 3.84 14.33 -19.32
N ARG A 149 3.36 13.87 -20.49
CA ARG A 149 2.74 12.55 -20.66
C ARG A 149 3.32 11.81 -21.85
N CYS A 150 3.93 10.66 -21.53
CA CYS A 150 4.50 9.65 -22.43
C CYS A 150 5.62 10.15 -23.37
N HIS A 151 6.73 9.42 -23.42
CA HIS A 151 7.68 9.54 -24.52
C HIS A 151 7.10 8.73 -25.70
N ALA A 152 7.11 9.29 -26.91
CA ALA A 152 6.83 8.57 -28.13
C ALA A 152 8.10 8.60 -28.98
N ASP A 153 8.52 7.46 -29.50
CA ASP A 153 9.81 7.33 -30.18
C ASP A 153 9.75 7.74 -31.66
N THR A 154 8.55 7.78 -32.24
CA THR A 154 8.34 8.14 -33.65
C THR A 154 7.60 9.47 -33.83
N LYS A 155 7.84 10.14 -34.98
CA LYS A 155 7.25 11.45 -35.29
C LYS A 155 5.75 11.33 -35.59
N GLU A 156 5.32 10.21 -36.16
CA GLU A 156 3.93 9.90 -36.47
C GLU A 156 3.11 9.62 -35.20
N GLU A 157 3.65 8.87 -34.23
CA GLU A 157 3.01 8.68 -32.92
C GLU A 157 2.98 9.98 -32.12
N LYS A 158 4.05 10.78 -32.16
CA LYS A 158 4.04 12.12 -31.56
C LYS A 158 2.89 12.96 -32.12
N ASN A 159 2.68 12.97 -33.43
CA ASN A 159 1.60 13.75 -34.03
C ASN A 159 0.20 13.19 -33.67
N HIS A 160 0.01 11.87 -33.72
CA HIS A 160 -1.25 11.21 -33.33
C HIS A 160 -1.61 11.47 -31.85
N TRP A 161 -0.65 11.34 -30.95
CA TRP A 161 -0.85 11.62 -29.53
C TRP A 161 -0.95 13.11 -29.25
N THR A 162 -0.28 13.98 -30.02
CA THR A 162 -0.39 15.46 -29.89
C THR A 162 -1.78 15.95 -30.29
N GLU A 163 -2.37 15.46 -31.37
CA GLU A 163 -3.74 15.81 -31.77
C GLU A 163 -4.77 15.32 -30.74
N LYS A 164 -4.61 14.09 -30.24
CA LYS A 164 -5.43 13.55 -29.16
C LYS A 164 -5.23 14.34 -27.85
N TYR A 165 -4.00 14.78 -27.55
CA TYR A 165 -3.62 15.57 -26.38
C TYR A 165 -4.25 16.97 -26.38
N MET A 166 -4.18 17.69 -27.49
CA MET A 166 -4.75 19.04 -27.63
C MET A 166 -6.29 19.02 -27.60
N SER A 167 -6.92 17.86 -27.79
CA SER A 167 -8.38 17.69 -27.71
C SER A 167 -8.92 17.55 -26.29
N ALA A 168 -8.06 17.30 -25.29
CA ALA A 168 -8.48 17.12 -23.91
C ALA A 168 -8.47 18.47 -23.15
N THR A 169 -9.61 18.84 -22.57
CA THR A 169 -9.84 20.19 -22.02
C THR A 169 -9.43 20.37 -20.54
N GLY A 170 -8.90 19.34 -19.88
CA GLY A 170 -8.51 19.38 -18.47
C GLY A 170 -6.99 19.25 -18.25
N PRO A 171 -6.45 19.75 -17.12
CA PRO A 171 -5.03 19.63 -16.76
C PRO A 171 -4.57 18.16 -16.65
N ASP A 172 -5.53 17.25 -16.55
CA ASP A 172 -5.34 15.80 -16.46
C ASP A 172 -5.72 15.02 -17.73
N GLY A 173 -5.84 15.65 -18.90
CA GLY A 173 -6.09 14.96 -20.18
C GLY A 173 -7.12 13.81 -20.08
N PHE A 174 -6.77 12.60 -20.54
CA PHE A 174 -7.59 11.36 -20.40
C PHE A 174 -7.20 10.41 -19.25
N CYS A 175 -6.34 10.83 -18.31
CA CYS A 175 -5.82 9.92 -17.28
C CYS A 175 -6.60 10.12 -15.97
N GLU A 176 -7.57 9.24 -15.73
CA GLU A 176 -8.41 9.24 -14.51
C GLU A 176 -7.62 8.92 -13.23
N ASN A 177 -6.39 8.43 -13.36
CA ASN A 177 -5.53 8.06 -12.25
C ASN A 177 -4.80 9.24 -11.60
N LYS A 178 -4.45 10.30 -12.36
CA LYS A 178 -3.73 11.46 -11.80
C LYS A 178 -4.49 12.15 -10.67
N PRO A 179 -5.81 12.39 -10.78
CA PRO A 179 -6.61 12.94 -9.68
C PRO A 179 -6.54 12.08 -8.41
N ALA A 180 -6.68 10.75 -8.53
CA ALA A 180 -6.62 9.84 -7.38
C ALA A 180 -5.24 9.88 -6.69
N ILE A 181 -4.16 9.91 -7.48
CA ILE A 181 -2.79 10.05 -6.97
C ILE A 181 -2.64 11.36 -6.19
N ARG A 182 -3.03 12.49 -6.78
CA ARG A 182 -2.88 13.81 -6.15
C ARG A 182 -3.67 13.94 -4.86
N LYS A 183 -4.93 13.46 -4.86
CA LYS A 183 -5.79 13.47 -3.67
C LYS A 183 -5.22 12.60 -2.56
N THR A 184 -4.65 11.45 -2.90
CA THR A 184 -4.01 10.56 -1.92
C THR A 184 -2.77 11.19 -1.29
N ILE A 185 -1.87 11.74 -2.11
CA ILE A 185 -0.68 12.47 -1.62
C ILE A 185 -1.10 13.61 -0.70
N ALA A 186 -2.09 14.42 -1.12
CA ALA A 186 -2.60 15.53 -0.36
C ALA A 186 -3.19 15.10 0.99
N ALA A 187 -3.99 14.03 1.03
CA ALA A 187 -4.57 13.50 2.25
C ALA A 187 -3.47 13.00 3.21
N LEU A 188 -2.60 12.09 2.74
CA LEU A 188 -1.57 11.46 3.55
C LEU A 188 -0.60 12.47 4.17
N CYS A 189 -0.22 13.51 3.43
CA CYS A 189 0.70 14.54 3.90
C CYS A 189 0.13 15.46 4.99
N THR A 190 -1.15 15.36 5.33
CA THR A 190 -1.79 16.25 6.33
C THR A 190 -2.14 15.59 7.65
N VAL A 191 -2.03 14.27 7.70
CA VAL A 191 -2.42 13.47 8.86
C VAL A 191 -1.34 13.55 9.94
N ASP A 192 -1.78 13.51 11.21
CA ASP A 192 -0.92 13.47 12.39
C ASP A 192 0.22 14.50 12.38
N ASP A 193 -0.13 15.79 12.32
CA ASP A 193 0.84 16.89 12.27
C ASP A 193 1.82 16.75 11.09
N GLN A 194 1.30 16.31 9.94
CA GLN A 194 2.05 16.09 8.70
C GLN A 194 3.21 15.10 8.87
N ILE A 195 3.08 14.09 9.74
CA ILE A 195 4.18 13.15 10.02
C ILE A 195 4.70 12.46 8.75
N LEU A 196 3.79 12.07 7.86
CA LEU A 196 4.11 11.45 6.57
C LEU A 196 4.74 12.46 5.60
N GLY A 197 4.22 13.69 5.55
CA GLY A 197 4.80 14.77 4.76
C GLY A 197 6.24 15.10 5.21
N LYS A 198 6.47 15.20 6.52
CA LYS A 198 7.79 15.44 7.11
C LYS A 198 8.75 14.29 6.82
N ALA A 199 8.26 13.05 6.85
CA ALA A 199 9.04 11.88 6.47
C ALA A 199 9.44 11.93 4.99
N LEU A 200 8.51 12.28 4.09
CA LEU A 200 8.81 12.49 2.68
C LEU A 200 9.87 13.58 2.47
N THR A 201 9.73 14.74 3.13
CA THR A 201 10.73 15.82 3.08
C THR A 201 12.11 15.35 3.56
N SER A 202 12.18 14.63 4.67
CA SER A 202 13.44 14.07 5.18
C SER A 202 14.06 13.05 4.23
N PHE A 203 13.24 12.15 3.67
CA PHE A 203 13.69 11.15 2.73
C PHE A 203 14.26 11.80 1.47
N VAL A 204 13.52 12.74 0.87
CA VAL A 204 13.94 13.41 -0.38
C VAL A 204 15.19 14.26 -0.17
N SER A 205 15.29 14.95 0.97
CA SER A 205 16.50 15.69 1.33
C SER A 205 17.72 14.77 1.47
N LYS A 206 17.57 13.62 2.15
CA LYS A 206 18.67 12.65 2.34
C LYS A 206 19.09 11.98 1.03
N THR A 207 18.13 11.58 0.20
CA THR A 207 18.36 10.74 -0.97
C THR A 207 18.71 11.55 -2.22
N TYR A 208 18.07 12.71 -2.41
CA TYR A 208 18.19 13.52 -3.63
C TYR A 208 18.80 14.90 -3.39
N ASN A 209 19.26 15.19 -2.16
CA ASN A 209 19.79 16.51 -1.78
C ASN A 209 18.87 17.66 -2.18
N THR A 210 17.56 17.45 -2.05
CA THR A 210 16.50 18.37 -2.47
C THR A 210 15.63 18.77 -1.28
N ASP A 211 15.40 20.06 -1.11
CA ASP A 211 14.60 20.62 -0.02
C ASP A 211 13.16 20.87 -0.46
N LEU A 212 12.25 19.95 -0.10
CA LEU A 212 10.82 20.07 -0.39
C LEU A 212 10.11 21.19 0.40
N THR A 213 10.79 21.87 1.32
CA THR A 213 10.22 23.05 1.99
C THR A 213 10.26 24.30 1.12
N LEU A 214 11.09 24.29 0.06
CA LEU A 214 11.20 25.34 -0.93
C LEU A 214 10.35 25.01 -2.15
N ASP A 215 9.36 25.86 -2.46
CA ASP A 215 8.39 25.65 -3.53
C ASP A 215 9.04 25.38 -4.90
N SER A 216 10.10 26.10 -5.24
CA SER A 216 10.82 25.92 -6.51
C SER A 216 11.53 24.57 -6.62
N GLN A 217 12.10 24.07 -5.51
CA GLN A 217 12.76 22.75 -5.48
C GLN A 217 11.73 21.62 -5.43
N ALA A 218 10.64 21.79 -4.67
CA ALA A 218 9.54 20.85 -4.64
C ALA A 218 8.90 20.70 -6.02
N THR A 219 8.60 21.81 -6.69
CA THR A 219 8.03 21.82 -8.05
C THR A 219 8.94 21.08 -9.01
N LYS A 220 10.22 21.45 -9.05
CA LYS A 220 11.21 20.80 -9.92
C LYS A 220 11.28 19.29 -9.67
N TRP A 221 11.35 18.86 -8.41
CA TRP A 221 11.44 17.44 -8.08
C TRP A 221 10.18 16.66 -8.45
N PHE A 222 8.98 17.18 -8.16
CA PHE A 222 7.75 16.50 -8.50
C PHE A 222 7.48 16.43 -10.03
N GLU A 223 7.99 17.40 -10.79
CA GLU A 223 7.92 17.43 -12.26
C GLU A 223 9.01 16.59 -12.93
N GLU A 224 10.04 16.17 -12.20
CA GLU A 224 11.11 15.33 -12.74
C GLU A 224 10.58 13.96 -13.22
N LYS A 225 11.31 13.42 -14.19
CA LYS A 225 11.07 12.10 -14.75
C LYS A 225 12.10 11.15 -14.19
N VAL A 226 11.64 10.06 -13.58
CA VAL A 226 12.52 8.95 -13.20
C VAL A 226 12.76 8.11 -14.45
N PRO A 227 13.99 8.06 -14.99
CA PRO A 227 14.30 7.20 -16.13
C PRO A 227 14.20 5.73 -15.74
N LEU A 228 13.57 4.93 -16.60
CA LEU A 228 13.34 3.50 -16.45
C LEU A 228 13.66 2.81 -17.78
N GLU A 229 14.94 2.49 -17.98
CA GLU A 229 15.50 1.96 -19.24
C GLU A 229 15.00 2.72 -20.48
N GLU A 230 14.07 2.15 -21.27
CA GLU A 230 13.49 2.73 -22.48
C GLU A 230 12.32 3.70 -22.22
N THR A 231 11.87 3.81 -20.96
CA THR A 231 10.71 4.60 -20.55
C THR A 231 11.03 5.51 -19.36
N TRP A 232 10.02 6.18 -18.83
CA TRP A 232 10.15 7.00 -17.64
C TRP A 232 8.84 7.02 -16.85
N VAL A 233 8.93 7.21 -15.54
CA VAL A 233 7.75 7.45 -14.68
C VAL A 233 7.80 8.85 -14.06
N PRO A 234 6.65 9.50 -13.86
CA PRO A 234 6.61 10.78 -13.16
C PRO A 234 7.09 10.61 -11.71
N GLN A 235 7.91 11.52 -11.20
CA GLN A 235 8.31 11.53 -9.78
C GLN A 235 7.08 11.61 -8.84
N LEU A 236 5.97 12.17 -9.31
CA LEU A 236 4.68 12.14 -8.61
C LEU A 236 4.27 10.71 -8.18
N LEU A 237 4.51 9.72 -9.05
CA LEU A 237 4.16 8.33 -8.78
C LEU A 237 5.04 7.73 -7.68
N LEU A 238 6.30 8.16 -7.62
CA LEU A 238 7.19 7.80 -6.54
C LEU A 238 6.74 8.38 -5.19
N ALA A 239 6.35 9.66 -5.17
CA ALA A 239 5.83 10.29 -3.96
C ALA A 239 4.58 9.56 -3.44
N PHE A 240 3.70 9.13 -4.33
CA PHE A 240 2.54 8.30 -4.00
C PHE A 240 2.93 6.97 -3.35
N ASP A 241 3.80 6.18 -3.99
CA ASP A 241 4.24 4.88 -3.48
C ASP A 241 4.89 5.01 -2.09
N LEU A 242 5.75 6.01 -1.88
CA LEU A 242 6.40 6.25 -0.60
C LEU A 242 5.40 6.57 0.52
N LEU A 243 4.44 7.44 0.24
CA LEU A 243 3.45 7.86 1.23
C LEU A 243 2.49 6.72 1.58
N VAL A 244 2.06 5.93 0.60
CA VAL A 244 1.17 4.78 0.83
C VAL A 244 1.88 3.72 1.68
N ARG A 245 3.13 3.35 1.36
CA ARG A 245 3.90 2.39 2.18
C ARG A 245 4.12 2.88 3.61
N ALA A 246 4.48 4.16 3.76
CA ALA A 246 4.66 4.76 5.07
C ALA A 246 3.34 4.77 5.88
N PHE A 247 2.21 5.02 5.23
CA PHE A 247 0.90 4.96 5.86
C PHE A 247 0.51 3.54 6.28
N GLU A 248 0.74 2.53 5.44
CA GLU A 248 0.47 1.14 5.78
C GLU A 248 1.33 0.65 6.94
N PHE A 249 2.61 1.03 6.95
CA PHE A 249 3.52 0.78 8.08
C PHE A 249 2.99 1.39 9.38
N LEU A 250 2.54 2.65 9.36
CA LEU A 250 1.94 3.29 10.52
C LEU A 250 0.62 2.62 10.95
N SER A 251 -0.23 2.27 10.00
CA SER A 251 -1.51 1.62 10.28
C SER A 251 -1.33 0.23 10.89
N CYS A 252 -0.25 -0.48 10.52
CA CYS A 252 0.11 -1.76 11.15
C CYS A 252 0.71 -1.59 12.56
N THR A 253 1.32 -0.45 12.87
CA THR A 253 1.97 -0.18 14.17
C THR A 253 1.08 0.58 15.16
N ALA A 254 0.03 1.26 14.70
CA ALA A 254 -0.92 2.02 15.52
C ALA A 254 -1.98 1.15 16.22
N VAL A 255 -2.13 -0.13 15.86
CA VAL A 255 -3.06 -1.06 16.49
C VAL A 255 -2.46 -1.61 17.79
N GLY A 256 -2.65 -0.87 18.90
CA GLY A 256 -2.54 -1.34 20.29
C GLY A 256 -2.40 -0.22 21.34
N PRO A 257 -2.72 -0.43 22.63
CA PRO A 257 -3.89 -1.08 23.23
C PRO A 257 -4.88 -0.05 23.83
N GLY A 258 -6.16 -0.40 23.95
CA GLY A 258 -7.09 0.31 24.84
C GLY A 258 -8.29 0.98 24.18
N ARG A 259 -9.41 0.26 24.17
CA ARG A 259 -10.72 0.86 24.47
C ARG A 259 -11.61 -0.23 25.06
N ASP A 260 -11.55 -0.33 26.38
CA ASP A 260 -12.52 -1.04 27.19
C ASP A 260 -13.92 -0.55 26.87
N HIS A 261 -14.81 -1.46 26.49
CA HIS A 261 -16.24 -1.28 26.66
C HIS A 261 -16.90 -2.62 26.97
N GLY A 262 -17.38 -2.72 28.22
CA GLY A 262 -18.61 -3.43 28.55
C GLY A 262 -18.49 -4.95 28.70
N THR A 263 -18.34 -5.36 29.95
CA THR A 263 -18.70 -6.68 30.47
C THR A 263 -20.10 -7.10 30.01
N TYR A 264 -20.18 -8.24 29.33
CA TYR A 264 -21.37 -9.09 29.30
C TYR A 264 -20.95 -10.56 29.27
N ASP A 265 -21.76 -11.33 29.99
CA ASP A 265 -21.48 -12.62 30.59
C ASP A 265 -21.02 -13.76 29.65
N SER A 266 -20.20 -14.60 30.28
CA SER A 266 -19.60 -15.85 29.83
C SER A 266 -20.58 -16.85 29.20
N GLY A 267 -20.27 -17.25 27.97
CA GLY A 267 -20.65 -18.54 27.38
C GLY A 267 -19.39 -19.24 26.84
N PRO A 268 -19.30 -20.59 26.85
CA PRO A 268 -18.08 -21.30 26.52
C PRO A 268 -17.90 -21.36 25.00
N SER A 269 -17.31 -20.32 24.41
CA SER A 269 -16.85 -20.33 23.03
C SER A 269 -15.37 -20.71 23.01
N GLY A 270 -15.07 -21.93 22.58
CA GLY A 270 -13.70 -22.38 22.33
C GLY A 270 -13.05 -21.55 21.23
N LEU A 271 -12.40 -20.46 21.60
CA LEU A 271 -11.51 -19.70 20.73
C LEU A 271 -10.32 -20.59 20.36
N SER A 272 -10.34 -21.18 19.16
CA SER A 272 -9.18 -21.91 18.65
C SER A 272 -8.09 -20.90 18.32
N GLU A 273 -7.11 -20.80 19.22
CA GLU A 273 -5.94 -19.93 19.10
C GLU A 273 -5.19 -20.19 17.77
N ALA A 274 -4.66 -19.13 17.16
CA ALA A 274 -4.01 -19.22 15.84
C ALA A 274 -2.68 -20.00 15.92
N PRO A 275 -2.46 -21.06 15.11
CA PRO A 275 -1.26 -21.92 15.17
C PRO A 275 0.03 -21.21 14.79
N THR A 276 1.15 -21.57 15.41
CA THR A 276 2.49 -21.02 15.07
C THR A 276 3.17 -21.92 14.04
N LEU A 277 3.55 -21.34 12.89
CA LEU A 277 4.32 -22.01 11.86
C LEU A 277 5.79 -21.62 11.93
N HIS A 278 6.68 -22.60 11.76
CA HIS A 278 8.13 -22.45 11.75
C HIS A 278 8.65 -21.83 10.43
N MET A 279 7.87 -21.93 9.34
CA MET A 279 8.16 -21.35 8.01
C MET A 279 9.51 -21.79 7.40
N SER A 280 9.94 -23.03 7.66
CA SER A 280 11.03 -23.71 6.95
C SER A 280 10.52 -24.49 5.72
N TRP A 281 11.36 -24.66 4.69
CA TRP A 281 11.00 -25.29 3.41
C TRP A 281 11.81 -26.55 3.15
N GLY A 282 11.20 -27.55 2.53
CA GLY A 282 11.87 -28.78 2.09
C GLY A 282 12.04 -29.83 3.20
N ASP A 283 11.44 -29.63 4.37
CA ASP A 283 11.58 -30.51 5.53
C ASP A 283 10.28 -31.22 5.92
N SER A 284 10.38 -32.15 6.88
CA SER A 284 9.22 -32.90 7.38
C SER A 284 8.26 -32.02 8.18
N GLU A 285 8.72 -30.85 8.65
CA GLU A 285 7.91 -29.89 9.38
C GLU A 285 6.94 -29.17 8.44
N GLU A 286 7.37 -28.78 7.24
CA GLU A 286 6.50 -28.26 6.18
C GLU A 286 5.32 -29.20 5.91
N VAL A 287 5.59 -30.50 5.77
CA VAL A 287 4.55 -31.52 5.51
C VAL A 287 3.57 -31.63 6.66
N ARG A 288 4.07 -31.61 7.90
CA ARG A 288 3.23 -31.69 9.11
C ARG A 288 2.32 -30.47 9.24
N GLU A 289 2.85 -29.29 8.96
CA GLU A 289 2.14 -28.02 9.08
C GLU A 289 1.03 -27.84 8.04
N TRP A 290 1.11 -28.49 6.88
CA TRP A 290 0.00 -28.49 5.92
C TRP A 290 -1.31 -29.00 6.53
N LYS A 291 -1.24 -30.05 7.36
CA LYS A 291 -2.42 -30.55 8.08
C LYS A 291 -2.93 -29.52 9.09
N VAL A 292 -2.02 -28.88 9.84
CA VAL A 292 -2.35 -27.85 10.83
C VAL A 292 -3.06 -26.67 10.18
N VAL A 293 -2.56 -26.22 9.02
CA VAL A 293 -3.19 -25.17 8.20
C VAL A 293 -4.61 -25.56 7.82
N MET A 294 -4.80 -26.77 7.30
CA MET A 294 -6.10 -27.20 6.84
C MET A 294 -7.09 -27.45 7.98
N ASP A 295 -6.66 -28.02 9.10
CA ASP A 295 -7.49 -28.18 10.30
C ASP A 295 -7.99 -26.83 10.80
N TRP A 296 -7.15 -25.78 10.76
CA TRP A 296 -7.57 -24.44 11.17
C TRP A 296 -8.53 -23.79 10.16
N TRP A 297 -8.33 -23.94 8.85
CA TRP A 297 -9.20 -23.34 7.83
C TRP A 297 -10.55 -24.04 7.68
N MET A 298 -10.73 -25.22 8.27
CA MET A 298 -12.02 -25.91 8.18
C MET A 298 -13.16 -25.05 8.70
N GLY A 299 -14.15 -24.85 7.83
CA GLY A 299 -15.33 -24.04 8.13
C GLY A 299 -15.05 -22.53 8.22
N LYS A 300 -13.87 -22.06 7.80
CA LYS A 300 -13.50 -20.63 7.86
C LYS A 300 -13.36 -20.00 6.47
N CYS A 301 -13.65 -18.70 6.42
CA CYS A 301 -13.68 -17.91 5.18
C CYS A 301 -12.39 -17.11 5.01
N SER A 302 -11.50 -17.58 4.14
CA SER A 302 -10.24 -16.89 3.82
C SER A 302 -10.45 -15.52 3.18
N PHE A 303 -11.53 -15.34 2.44
CA PHE A 303 -11.88 -14.05 1.84
C PHE A 303 -12.22 -12.98 2.88
N CYS A 304 -12.91 -13.35 3.97
CA CYS A 304 -13.15 -12.44 5.08
C CYS A 304 -11.88 -12.25 5.93
N ALA A 305 -11.19 -13.35 6.26
CA ALA A 305 -9.97 -13.30 7.05
C ALA A 305 -8.86 -12.48 6.37
N GLY A 306 -8.75 -12.58 5.04
CA GLY A 306 -7.81 -11.82 4.22
C GLY A 306 -8.02 -10.31 4.29
N ARG A 307 -9.26 -9.88 4.53
CA ARG A 307 -9.65 -8.47 4.77
C ARG A 307 -9.42 -8.00 6.21
N GLY A 308 -8.91 -8.87 7.07
CA GLY A 308 -8.71 -8.58 8.48
C GLY A 308 -9.93 -8.83 9.36
N VAL A 309 -11.00 -9.47 8.86
CA VAL A 309 -12.11 -9.93 9.70
C VAL A 309 -11.62 -11.10 10.55
N GLN A 310 -12.00 -11.15 11.83
CA GLN A 310 -11.51 -12.16 12.78
C GLN A 310 -12.64 -12.75 13.63
N GLY A 311 -12.32 -13.80 14.39
CA GLY A 311 -13.22 -14.44 15.35
C GLY A 311 -14.43 -15.12 14.69
N PRO A 312 -15.60 -15.15 15.37
CA PRO A 312 -16.80 -15.83 14.86
C PRO A 312 -17.27 -15.33 13.49
N GLN A 313 -16.90 -14.11 13.13
CA GLN A 313 -17.30 -13.52 11.85
C GLN A 313 -16.68 -14.21 10.63
N ILE A 314 -15.61 -15.00 10.80
CA ILE A 314 -15.03 -15.79 9.72
C ILE A 314 -15.47 -17.26 9.74
N GLU A 315 -16.32 -17.67 10.69
CA GLU A 315 -16.81 -19.06 10.86
C GLU A 315 -17.93 -19.40 9.86
N HIS A 316 -17.58 -19.32 8.59
CA HIS A 316 -18.40 -19.77 7.47
C HIS A 316 -17.47 -20.13 6.31
N THR A 317 -17.94 -20.92 5.34
CA THR A 317 -17.13 -21.23 4.15
C THR A 317 -17.19 -20.12 3.11
N LEU A 318 -16.24 -20.06 2.16
CA LEU A 318 -16.29 -19.12 1.03
C LEU A 318 -17.63 -19.19 0.27
N ARG A 319 -18.11 -20.42 0.06
CA ARG A 319 -19.38 -20.74 -0.61
C ARG A 319 -20.61 -20.18 0.09
N GLN A 320 -20.52 -19.95 1.40
CA GLN A 320 -21.58 -19.42 2.25
C GLN A 320 -21.31 -17.97 2.65
N CYS A 321 -20.30 -17.32 2.07
CA CYS A 321 -19.87 -15.99 2.48
C CYS A 321 -20.93 -14.92 2.17
N PRO A 322 -21.43 -14.19 3.19
CA PRO A 322 -22.41 -13.13 2.98
C PRO A 322 -21.78 -11.81 2.49
N ARG A 323 -20.44 -11.72 2.45
CA ARG A 323 -19.70 -10.46 2.20
C ARG A 323 -19.08 -10.38 0.80
N GLY A 324 -19.61 -11.12 -0.17
CA GLY A 324 -19.12 -11.12 -1.55
C GLY A 324 -18.21 -12.30 -1.92
N GLY A 325 -17.89 -13.19 -0.97
CA GLY A 325 -16.94 -14.30 -1.22
C GLY A 325 -17.55 -15.42 -2.06
N LYS A 326 -18.86 -15.59 -2.02
CA LYS A 326 -19.54 -16.59 -2.87
C LYS A 326 -19.41 -16.23 -4.36
N GLN A 327 -19.42 -14.94 -4.68
CA GLN A 327 -19.38 -14.43 -6.06
C GLN A 327 -18.04 -14.73 -6.74
N VAL A 328 -16.95 -14.83 -5.99
CA VAL A 328 -15.62 -15.10 -6.55
C VAL A 328 -15.44 -16.56 -6.99
N LEU A 329 -16.42 -17.42 -6.73
CA LEU A 329 -16.45 -18.79 -7.27
C LEU A 329 -16.93 -18.86 -8.72
N SER A 330 -17.28 -17.72 -9.31
CA SER A 330 -17.61 -17.56 -10.74
C SER A 330 -16.50 -16.79 -11.47
N SER A 331 -15.27 -16.80 -10.96
CA SER A 331 -14.11 -16.20 -11.61
C SER A 331 -13.40 -17.23 -12.50
N GLU A 332 -12.58 -16.76 -13.43
CA GLU A 332 -11.78 -17.61 -14.32
C GLU A 332 -10.84 -18.53 -13.52
N LEU A 333 -10.29 -18.07 -12.38
CA LEU A 333 -9.46 -18.90 -11.49
C LEU A 333 -10.27 -20.07 -10.90
N ALA A 334 -11.52 -19.81 -10.50
CA ALA A 334 -12.40 -20.84 -9.98
C ALA A 334 -12.82 -21.83 -11.07
N GLU A 335 -13.11 -21.35 -12.28
CA GLU A 335 -13.40 -22.16 -13.46
C GLU A 335 -12.21 -23.04 -13.84
N GLY A 336 -11.00 -22.47 -13.92
CA GLY A 336 -9.76 -23.20 -14.19
C GLY A 336 -9.52 -24.35 -13.19
N ILE A 337 -9.72 -24.10 -11.89
CA ILE A 337 -9.55 -25.13 -10.86
C ILE A 337 -10.68 -26.18 -10.90
N TYR A 338 -11.95 -25.75 -10.94
CA TYR A 338 -13.07 -26.65 -10.70
C TYR A 338 -13.59 -27.34 -11.97
N GLU A 339 -13.62 -26.64 -13.09
CA GLU A 339 -14.23 -27.04 -14.36
C GLU A 339 -13.18 -27.55 -15.34
N GLU A 340 -12.11 -26.79 -15.56
CA GLU A 340 -11.03 -27.17 -16.50
C GLU A 340 -10.04 -28.18 -15.89
N GLY A 341 -10.06 -28.31 -14.56
CA GLY A 341 -9.38 -29.38 -13.86
C GLY A 341 -7.91 -29.10 -13.58
N PHE A 342 -7.49 -27.84 -13.50
CA PHE A 342 -6.20 -27.39 -12.96
C PHE A 342 -6.13 -27.58 -11.43
N ARG A 343 -6.44 -28.81 -10.99
CA ARG A 343 -6.42 -29.23 -9.59
C ARG A 343 -5.02 -29.65 -9.18
N ALA A 344 -4.81 -29.66 -7.86
CA ALA A 344 -3.59 -30.11 -7.20
C ALA A 344 -3.03 -31.41 -7.78
N ARG A 345 -1.92 -31.31 -8.54
CA ARG A 345 -1.14 -32.45 -9.02
C ARG A 345 -0.20 -32.88 -7.89
N GLY A 346 -0.01 -34.18 -7.67
CA GLY A 346 0.82 -34.71 -6.58
C GLY A 346 0.06 -35.10 -5.30
N GLY A 347 -1.12 -34.53 -5.07
CA GLY A 347 -1.98 -34.90 -3.94
C GLY A 347 -3.35 -35.47 -4.35
N CYS A 348 -4.28 -35.45 -3.40
CA CYS A 348 -5.68 -35.74 -3.65
C CYS A 348 -6.32 -34.61 -4.47
N ARG A 349 -6.69 -34.88 -5.72
CA ARG A 349 -7.34 -33.88 -6.60
C ARG A 349 -8.62 -33.28 -5.99
N ARG A 350 -9.31 -33.98 -5.09
CA ARG A 350 -10.55 -33.49 -4.46
C ARG A 350 -10.30 -32.41 -3.41
N CYS A 351 -9.26 -32.55 -2.58
CA CYS A 351 -9.02 -31.66 -1.44
C CYS A 351 -7.64 -30.98 -1.43
N ALA A 352 -6.79 -31.23 -2.43
CA ALA A 352 -5.42 -30.77 -2.57
C ALA A 352 -4.37 -31.35 -1.59
N LEU A 353 -4.81 -32.02 -0.51
CA LEU A 353 -3.89 -32.59 0.48
C LEU A 353 -3.05 -33.74 -0.09
N PRO A 354 -1.81 -33.94 0.41
CA PRO A 354 -1.03 -35.16 0.14
C PRO A 354 -1.80 -36.44 0.47
N ARG A 355 -1.39 -37.55 -0.15
CA ARG A 355 -2.06 -38.86 0.01
C ARG A 355 -1.97 -39.34 1.46
N GLU A 356 -0.84 -39.09 2.10
CA GLU A 356 -0.50 -39.37 3.48
C GLU A 356 -1.42 -38.65 4.48
N VAL A 357 -2.01 -37.52 4.06
CA VAL A 357 -2.87 -36.69 4.92
C VAL A 357 -4.34 -36.91 4.62
N CYS A 358 -4.71 -37.22 3.37
CA CYS A 358 -6.09 -37.35 2.94
C CYS A 358 -6.68 -38.72 3.29
N GLN A 359 -7.78 -38.75 4.05
CA GLN A 359 -8.43 -39.99 4.49
C GLN A 359 -9.06 -40.82 3.36
N ALA A 360 -9.20 -40.25 2.16
CA ALA A 360 -9.66 -40.98 0.98
C ALA A 360 -8.54 -41.79 0.32
N TRP A 361 -7.31 -41.70 0.82
CA TRP A 361 -6.18 -42.49 0.39
C TRP A 361 -5.76 -43.45 1.50
N GLU A 362 -5.33 -44.63 1.10
CA GLU A 362 -4.78 -45.65 1.97
C GLU A 362 -3.59 -46.29 1.27
N GLN A 363 -2.59 -46.66 2.05
CA GLN A 363 -1.46 -47.42 1.54
C GLN A 363 -1.78 -48.91 1.71
N ASP A 364 -1.68 -49.68 0.63
CA ASP A 364 -1.90 -51.11 0.69
C ASP A 364 -0.71 -51.85 1.34
N THR A 365 -0.83 -53.17 1.48
CA THR A 365 0.21 -54.02 2.09
C THR A 365 1.53 -54.05 1.30
N PHE A 366 1.52 -53.62 0.05
CA PHE A 366 2.70 -53.55 -0.82
C PHE A 366 3.36 -52.16 -0.83
N GLY A 367 2.78 -51.19 -0.11
CA GLY A 367 3.27 -49.82 -0.09
C GLY A 367 2.68 -48.94 -1.20
N GLU A 368 1.74 -49.44 -1.99
CA GLU A 368 1.11 -48.70 -3.08
C GLU A 368 -0.08 -47.88 -2.58
N TRP A 369 -0.22 -46.67 -3.11
CA TRP A 369 -1.29 -45.76 -2.71
C TRP A 369 -2.58 -46.03 -3.48
N CYS A 370 -3.62 -46.40 -2.75
CA CYS A 370 -4.95 -46.64 -3.27
C CYS A 370 -5.91 -45.49 -2.94
N PHE A 371 -6.66 -45.01 -3.94
CA PHE A 371 -7.70 -44.01 -3.74
C PHE A 371 -9.08 -44.67 -3.60
N HIS A 372 -9.80 -44.31 -2.54
CA HIS A 372 -11.14 -44.82 -2.25
C HIS A 372 -12.22 -43.82 -2.68
N PRO A 373 -12.83 -43.97 -3.87
CA PRO A 373 -13.72 -42.95 -4.45
C PRO A 373 -14.99 -42.70 -3.63
N ARG A 374 -15.41 -43.67 -2.80
CA ARG A 374 -16.58 -43.60 -1.92
C ARG A 374 -16.30 -42.90 -0.59
N VAL A 375 -15.03 -42.82 -0.18
CA VAL A 375 -14.63 -42.11 1.03
C VAL A 375 -14.58 -40.62 0.71
N ARG A 376 -15.21 -39.81 1.56
CA ARG A 376 -15.18 -38.35 1.41
C ARG A 376 -13.85 -37.84 1.94
N CYS A 377 -13.25 -36.89 1.23
CA CYS A 377 -12.10 -36.17 1.73
C CYS A 377 -12.54 -35.31 2.92
N GLN A 378 -11.81 -35.39 4.03
CA GLN A 378 -12.16 -34.71 5.27
C GLN A 378 -12.22 -33.18 5.15
N TYR A 379 -11.46 -32.61 4.20
CA TYR A 379 -11.43 -31.17 3.93
C TYR A 379 -12.28 -30.73 2.72
N GLY A 380 -12.94 -31.65 2.01
CA GLY A 380 -13.74 -31.31 0.83
C GLY A 380 -12.97 -30.43 -0.17
N SER A 381 -13.58 -29.33 -0.63
CA SER A 381 -12.96 -28.33 -1.51
C SER A 381 -12.23 -27.20 -0.76
N GLN A 382 -12.09 -27.30 0.57
CA GLN A 382 -11.66 -26.18 1.42
C GLN A 382 -10.31 -25.59 1.01
N ALA A 383 -9.31 -26.39 0.62
CA ALA A 383 -8.01 -25.85 0.19
C ALA A 383 -8.14 -24.91 -1.02
N TYR A 384 -8.89 -25.33 -2.04
CA TYR A 384 -9.18 -24.52 -3.23
C TYR A 384 -10.00 -23.28 -2.88
N ASP A 385 -11.08 -23.45 -2.10
CA ASP A 385 -11.92 -22.34 -1.66
C ASP A 385 -11.10 -21.32 -0.83
N THR A 386 -10.19 -21.80 0.02
CA THR A 386 -9.29 -20.95 0.81
C THR A 386 -8.35 -20.17 -0.10
N ALA A 387 -7.76 -20.80 -1.11
CA ALA A 387 -6.84 -20.15 -2.04
C ALA A 387 -7.55 -19.07 -2.89
N ILE A 388 -8.68 -19.41 -3.50
CA ILE A 388 -9.53 -18.48 -4.26
C ILE A 388 -9.93 -17.29 -3.37
N GLY A 389 -10.37 -17.58 -2.14
CA GLY A 389 -10.80 -16.53 -1.23
C GLY A 389 -9.69 -15.55 -0.88
N PHE A 390 -8.45 -16.01 -0.69
CA PHE A 390 -7.30 -15.12 -0.48
C PHE A 390 -6.97 -14.31 -1.73
N PHE A 391 -6.94 -14.98 -2.89
CA PHE A 391 -6.64 -14.33 -4.16
C PHE A 391 -7.61 -13.17 -4.46
N PHE A 392 -8.89 -13.28 -4.10
CA PHE A 392 -9.90 -12.23 -4.34
C PHE A 392 -10.31 -11.39 -3.12
N CYS A 393 -9.62 -11.52 -1.96
CA CYS A 393 -10.02 -10.81 -0.75
C CYS A 393 -9.85 -9.27 -0.81
N LYS A 394 -9.50 -8.68 -1.96
CA LYS A 394 -9.15 -7.26 -2.16
C LYS A 394 -7.89 -6.78 -1.44
N SER A 395 -7.29 -7.60 -0.57
CA SER A 395 -5.97 -7.31 -0.02
C SER A 395 -4.90 -7.78 -1.01
N SER A 396 -4.18 -6.83 -1.58
CA SER A 396 -3.14 -7.04 -2.61
C SER A 396 -2.00 -7.93 -2.14
N ARG A 397 -1.70 -7.94 -0.84
CA ARG A 397 -0.60 -8.71 -0.23
C ARG A 397 -0.53 -10.17 -0.63
N TYR A 398 -1.68 -10.82 -0.83
CA TYR A 398 -1.75 -12.24 -1.21
C TYR A 398 -1.39 -12.46 -2.67
N ARG A 399 -1.83 -11.55 -3.56
CA ARG A 399 -1.46 -11.59 -4.98
C ARG A 399 0.00 -11.23 -5.19
N ILE A 400 0.49 -10.22 -4.47
CA ILE A 400 1.89 -9.78 -4.53
C ILE A 400 2.82 -10.93 -4.16
N GLU A 401 2.55 -11.60 -3.05
CA GLU A 401 3.42 -12.68 -2.58
C GLU A 401 3.31 -13.95 -3.43
N LEU A 402 2.13 -14.28 -3.93
CA LEU A 402 1.98 -15.37 -4.93
C LEU A 402 2.78 -15.07 -6.20
N MET A 403 2.74 -13.83 -6.67
CA MET A 403 3.48 -13.40 -7.85
C MET A 403 4.99 -13.45 -7.62
N GLU A 404 5.47 -13.03 -6.45
CA GLU A 404 6.88 -13.18 -6.06
C GLU A 404 7.27 -14.67 -6.13
N SER A 405 6.44 -15.58 -5.61
CA SER A 405 6.65 -17.03 -5.72
C SER A 405 6.63 -17.56 -7.15
N MET A 406 5.71 -17.10 -8.00
CA MET A 406 5.62 -17.49 -9.42
C MET A 406 6.82 -16.97 -10.23
N SER A 407 7.31 -15.77 -9.91
CA SER A 407 8.44 -15.13 -10.60
C SER A 407 9.77 -15.84 -10.37
N GLU A 408 9.96 -16.46 -9.20
CA GLU A 408 11.12 -17.31 -8.92
C GLU A 408 11.20 -18.51 -9.89
N GLU A 409 10.08 -18.89 -10.50
CA GLU A 409 9.99 -19.95 -11.50
C GLU A 409 9.93 -19.45 -12.95
N GLY A 410 10.13 -18.14 -13.17
CA GLY A 410 10.13 -17.51 -14.49
C GLY A 410 8.73 -17.29 -15.08
N LEU A 411 7.67 -17.32 -14.26
CA LEU A 411 6.31 -17.01 -14.67
C LEU A 411 5.96 -15.57 -14.24
N ASN A 412 5.61 -14.75 -15.21
CA ASN A 412 5.48 -13.30 -15.03
C ASN A 412 4.02 -12.80 -15.09
N ASP A 413 3.09 -13.64 -15.56
CA ASP A 413 1.70 -13.27 -15.75
C ASP A 413 0.84 -13.81 -14.59
N LEU A 414 0.03 -12.91 -14.02
CA LEU A 414 -0.97 -13.20 -12.97
C LEU A 414 -2.37 -13.42 -13.55
N ASP A 415 -2.48 -13.78 -14.83
CA ASP A 415 -3.78 -14.16 -15.36
C ASP A 415 -4.34 -15.36 -14.57
N GLU A 416 -5.65 -15.40 -14.44
CA GLU A 416 -6.32 -16.32 -13.53
C GLU A 416 -6.10 -17.80 -13.91
N GLU A 417 -5.93 -18.09 -15.20
CA GLU A 417 -5.62 -19.42 -15.72
C GLU A 417 -4.19 -19.85 -15.35
N SER A 418 -3.19 -19.00 -15.59
CA SER A 418 -1.79 -19.23 -15.19
C SER A 418 -1.66 -19.46 -13.69
N VAL A 419 -2.40 -18.69 -12.88
CA VAL A 419 -2.46 -18.89 -11.43
C VAL A 419 -3.05 -20.25 -11.08
N ALA A 420 -4.13 -20.69 -11.74
CA ALA A 420 -4.73 -22.00 -11.54
C ALA A 420 -3.73 -23.13 -11.87
N VAL A 421 -3.03 -23.02 -13.00
CA VAL A 421 -2.01 -23.97 -13.45
C VAL A 421 -0.87 -24.05 -12.45
N TRP A 422 -0.37 -22.90 -11.99
CA TRP A 422 0.75 -22.83 -11.05
C TRP A 422 0.39 -23.40 -9.68
N LEU A 423 -0.74 -23.00 -9.09
CA LEU A 423 -1.21 -23.55 -7.82
C LEU A 423 -1.42 -25.07 -7.88
N GLY A 424 -1.81 -25.57 -9.06
CA GLY A 424 -1.97 -26.99 -9.34
C GLY A 424 -0.66 -27.75 -9.54
N LYS A 425 0.49 -27.09 -9.70
CA LYS A 425 1.79 -27.72 -9.99
C LYS A 425 2.19 -28.69 -8.87
N LYS A 426 2.75 -29.83 -9.26
CA LYS A 426 3.23 -30.88 -8.33
C LYS A 426 4.55 -30.45 -7.69
N ILE A 427 4.64 -30.66 -6.38
CA ILE A 427 5.88 -30.55 -5.60
C ILE A 427 6.16 -31.86 -4.86
N THR A 428 7.43 -32.06 -4.49
CA THR A 428 7.84 -33.16 -3.62
C THR A 428 8.65 -32.61 -2.46
N VAL A 429 8.21 -32.88 -1.23
CA VAL A 429 8.86 -32.41 0.00
C VAL A 429 9.18 -33.62 0.87
N THR A 430 10.45 -33.88 1.13
CA THR A 430 10.90 -35.07 1.91
C THR A 430 10.32 -36.40 1.44
N GLY A 431 10.11 -36.55 0.12
CA GLY A 431 9.51 -37.76 -0.47
C GLY A 431 7.98 -37.79 -0.47
N VAL A 432 7.31 -36.80 0.10
CA VAL A 432 5.85 -36.63 0.07
C VAL A 432 5.45 -35.80 -1.14
N GLU A 433 4.55 -36.32 -1.96
CA GLU A 433 4.00 -35.61 -3.11
C GLU A 433 2.85 -34.67 -2.69
N ALA A 434 2.90 -33.42 -3.14
CA ALA A 434 1.87 -32.40 -2.89
C ALA A 434 1.76 -31.46 -4.09
N SER A 435 1.11 -30.31 -3.89
CA SER A 435 1.02 -29.24 -4.90
C SER A 435 1.34 -27.87 -4.31
N GLU A 436 1.70 -26.92 -5.18
CA GLU A 436 2.07 -25.55 -4.77
C GLU A 436 0.98 -24.86 -3.94
N ILE A 437 -0.30 -25.15 -4.19
CA ILE A 437 -1.39 -24.62 -3.35
C ILE A 437 -1.18 -24.90 -1.86
N MET A 438 -0.60 -26.03 -1.46
CA MET A 438 -0.39 -26.36 -0.05
C MET A 438 0.72 -25.50 0.58
N ARG A 439 1.79 -25.26 -0.17
CA ARG A 439 2.87 -24.34 0.19
C ARG A 439 2.34 -22.90 0.30
N GLN A 440 1.56 -22.49 -0.70
CA GLN A 440 0.98 -21.15 -0.76
C GLN A 440 -0.01 -20.90 0.39
N LEU A 441 -0.88 -21.87 0.68
CA LEU A 441 -1.82 -21.78 1.79
C LEU A 441 -1.10 -21.65 3.13
N ARG A 442 0.04 -22.33 3.31
CA ARG A 442 0.86 -22.17 4.51
C ARG A 442 1.38 -20.74 4.66
N TRP A 443 1.89 -20.16 3.58
CA TRP A 443 2.37 -18.78 3.57
C TRP A 443 1.25 -17.77 3.90
N TRP A 444 0.13 -17.86 3.18
CA TRP A 444 -1.03 -16.98 3.39
C TRP A 444 -1.64 -17.10 4.79
N SER A 445 -1.65 -18.31 5.35
CA SER A 445 -2.10 -18.55 6.73
C SER A 445 -1.23 -17.83 7.74
N GLN A 446 0.10 -17.92 7.58
CA GLN A 446 1.04 -17.22 8.46
C GLN A 446 0.83 -15.70 8.43
N MET A 447 0.53 -15.12 7.26
CA MET A 447 0.21 -13.70 7.11
C MET A 447 -1.06 -13.28 7.87
N VAL A 448 -2.06 -14.17 7.97
CA VAL A 448 -3.26 -13.93 8.79
C VAL A 448 -2.93 -14.07 10.27
N TRP A 449 -2.26 -15.16 10.66
CA TRP A 449 -2.07 -15.51 12.06
C TRP A 449 -1.09 -14.61 12.80
N LYS A 450 -0.06 -14.10 12.13
CA LYS A 450 0.82 -13.05 12.71
C LYS A 450 0.01 -11.82 13.11
N ARG A 451 -0.98 -11.42 12.30
CA ARG A 451 -1.85 -10.28 12.60
C ARG A 451 -2.77 -10.57 13.79
N THR A 452 -3.35 -11.77 13.86
CA THR A 452 -4.20 -12.16 14.99
C THR A 452 -3.43 -12.14 16.32
N ARG A 453 -2.16 -12.59 16.34
CA ARG A 453 -1.34 -12.56 17.56
C ARG A 453 -0.98 -11.17 18.04
N VAL A 454 -0.66 -10.26 17.12
CA VAL A 454 -0.43 -8.86 17.47
C VAL A 454 -1.67 -8.28 18.15
N ASN A 455 -2.87 -8.67 17.71
CA ASN A 455 -4.11 -8.25 18.35
C ASN A 455 -4.40 -8.97 19.69
N SER A 456 -4.05 -10.24 19.84
CA SER A 456 -4.31 -11.03 21.07
C SER A 456 -3.33 -10.77 22.21
N ALA A 457 -2.07 -10.42 21.91
CA ALA A 457 -1.06 -10.08 22.92
C ALA A 457 -1.23 -8.66 23.51
N GLY A 458 -2.21 -7.91 23.00
CA GLY A 458 -2.58 -6.57 23.48
C GLY A 458 -3.81 -6.52 24.38
N ASN A 459 -4.33 -7.67 24.84
CA ASN A 459 -5.41 -7.77 25.82
C ASN A 459 -4.87 -7.96 27.25
#